data_AF-A0A1E5VEE0-F1
#
_entry.id   AF-A0A1E5VEE0-F1
#
_cell.length_a   1.000
_cell.length_b   1.000
_cell.length_c   1.000
_cell.angle_alpha   90.00
_cell.angle_beta   90.00
_cell.angle_gamma   90.00
#
_symmetry.space_group_name_H-M   'P 1'
#
loop_
_entity.id
_entity.type
_entity.pdbx_description
1 polymer ?
#
loop_
_entity_poly.entity_id
_entity_poly.type
_entity_poly.pdbx_seq_one_letter_code
_entity_poly.pdbx_strand_id
1 'polypeptide(L)'
;MDASFSFNGSRFVDEPTAVRGFLHAAHKTATLRVTVGGVSKPIKLSAAGVKEFAAQNETGKFDVELRLDTVLQYKGRKAKCPLVVICPLKLQLVDPDVAATAFQKTKCTVLRAKKSGC
;
A
#
# COMPACT_ATOMS: atom_id res chain seq x y z
N MET A 1 -2.23 4.78 -11.72
CA MET A 1 -1.45 4.81 -10.46
C MET A 1 -1.29 3.37 -10.08
N ASP A 2 -0.15 2.99 -9.53
CA ASP A 2 0.11 1.59 -9.26
C ASP A 2 0.27 1.38 -7.76
N ALA A 3 -0.38 0.35 -7.25
CA ALA A 3 -0.31 -0.04 -5.86
C ALA A 3 0.34 -1.40 -5.74
N SER A 4 1.13 -1.58 -4.69
CA SER A 4 1.73 -2.88 -4.37
C SER A 4 1.96 -3.00 -2.89
N PHE A 5 2.01 -4.24 -2.42
CA PHE A 5 2.36 -4.53 -1.05
C PHE A 5 3.75 -5.15 -0.96
N SER A 6 4.42 -4.91 0.15
CA SER A 6 5.68 -5.54 0.51
C SER A 6 5.56 -6.16 1.91
N PHE A 7 6.24 -7.28 2.08
CA PHE A 7 6.36 -7.98 3.36
C PHE A 7 7.83 -8.29 3.60
N ASN A 8 8.34 -7.94 4.78
CA ASN A 8 9.75 -8.08 5.12
C ASN A 8 10.69 -7.53 4.02
N GLY A 9 10.42 -6.31 3.55
CA GLY A 9 11.18 -5.64 2.48
C GLY A 9 11.04 -6.23 1.08
N SER A 10 10.34 -7.37 0.92
CA SER A 10 10.13 -8.02 -0.37
C SER A 10 8.79 -7.61 -0.96
N ARG A 11 8.79 -7.02 -2.16
CA ARG A 11 7.56 -6.64 -2.88
C ARG A 11 6.85 -7.90 -3.37
N PHE A 12 5.53 -7.92 -3.30
CA PHE A 12 4.73 -8.93 -3.99
C PHE A 12 4.75 -8.63 -5.49
N VAL A 13 5.62 -9.33 -6.22
CA VAL A 13 6.01 -9.01 -7.60
C VAL A 13 4.89 -9.27 -8.60
N ASP A 14 4.05 -10.27 -8.33
CA ASP A 14 3.07 -10.78 -9.30
C ASP A 14 1.72 -10.04 -9.29
N GLU A 15 1.50 -9.08 -8.37
CA GLU A 15 0.19 -8.46 -8.18
C GLU A 15 0.26 -6.92 -7.99
N PRO A 16 0.76 -6.15 -8.98
CA PRO A 16 0.55 -4.71 -9.00
C PRO A 16 -0.94 -4.41 -9.27
N THR A 17 -1.60 -3.76 -8.31
CA THR A 17 -3.00 -3.37 -8.44
C THR A 17 -3.06 -2.00 -9.09
N ALA A 18 -3.59 -1.96 -10.32
CA ALA A 18 -3.86 -0.71 -11.01
C ALA A 18 -4.97 0.07 -10.28
N VAL A 19 -4.63 1.28 -9.82
CA VAL A 19 -5.57 2.20 -9.18
C VAL A 19 -5.86 3.35 -10.15
N ARG A 20 -7.15 3.60 -10.39
CA ARG A 20 -7.60 4.70 -11.25
C ARG A 20 -7.13 6.03 -10.68
N GLY A 21 -6.60 6.88 -11.56
CA GLY A 21 -6.33 8.27 -11.22
C GLY A 21 -7.62 9.03 -10.92
N PHE A 22 -7.51 10.06 -10.09
CA PHE A 22 -8.64 10.91 -9.71
C PHE A 22 -8.19 12.35 -9.53
N LEU A 23 -9.14 13.28 -9.67
CA LEU A 23 -8.94 14.66 -9.28
C LEU A 23 -9.17 14.78 -7.78
N HIS A 24 -8.21 15.38 -7.09
CA HIS A 24 -8.29 15.61 -5.66
C HIS A 24 -8.34 17.10 -5.35
N ALA A 25 -9.43 17.54 -4.72
CA ALA A 25 -9.58 18.91 -4.26
C ALA A 25 -8.86 19.13 -2.93
N ALA A 26 -8.43 20.37 -2.68
CA ALA A 26 -7.78 20.74 -1.43
C ALA A 26 -8.66 20.40 -0.21
N HIS A 27 -8.05 19.88 0.85
CA HIS A 27 -8.69 19.50 2.11
C HIS A 27 -9.80 18.45 2.01
N LYS A 28 -9.92 17.74 0.88
CA LYS A 28 -10.84 16.60 0.77
C LYS A 28 -10.12 15.32 1.13
N THR A 29 -10.91 14.28 1.40
CA THR A 29 -10.43 12.92 1.59
C THR A 29 -10.78 12.11 0.36
N ALA A 30 -9.85 11.30 -0.12
CA ALA A 30 -10.11 10.30 -1.15
C ALA A 30 -9.96 8.92 -0.54
N THR A 31 -10.90 8.02 -0.88
CA THR A 31 -10.85 6.62 -0.47
C THR A 31 -10.39 5.79 -1.64
N LEU A 32 -9.34 5.01 -1.44
CA LEU A 32 -8.86 4.05 -2.43
C LEU A 32 -8.99 2.66 -1.83
N ARG A 33 -9.66 1.76 -2.55
CA ARG A 33 -9.71 0.34 -2.20
C ARG A 33 -8.62 -0.37 -2.98
N VAL A 34 -7.63 -0.89 -2.26
CA VAL A 34 -6.56 -1.70 -2.82
C VAL A 34 -6.75 -3.12 -2.30
N THR A 35 -6.68 -4.08 -3.20
CA THR A 35 -6.76 -5.52 -2.85
C THR A 35 -5.48 -6.17 -3.35
N VAL A 36 -4.95 -7.11 -2.58
CA VAL A 36 -3.80 -7.93 -2.95
C VAL A 36 -4.10 -9.37 -2.58
N GLY A 37 -3.77 -10.28 -3.49
CA GLY A 37 -4.06 -11.70 -3.31
C GLY A 37 -5.56 -12.03 -3.36
N GLY A 38 -5.82 -13.34 -3.42
CA GLY A 38 -7.14 -13.94 -3.31
C GLY A 38 -6.97 -15.43 -2.98
N VAL A 39 -8.04 -16.11 -2.54
CA VAL A 39 -7.97 -17.54 -2.17
C VAL A 39 -7.40 -18.40 -3.31
N SER A 40 -7.62 -17.99 -4.56
CA SER A 40 -7.12 -18.64 -5.77
C SER A 40 -5.75 -18.15 -6.26
N LYS A 41 -5.13 -17.18 -5.58
CA LYS A 41 -3.87 -16.52 -5.97
C LYS A 41 -2.93 -16.38 -4.78
N PRO A 42 -2.18 -17.44 -4.43
CA PRO A 42 -1.24 -17.38 -3.32
C PRO A 42 -0.07 -16.43 -3.62
N ILE A 43 0.40 -15.74 -2.58
CA ILE A 43 1.53 -14.84 -2.65
C ILE A 43 2.80 -15.61 -2.29
N LYS A 44 3.84 -15.52 -3.13
CA LYS A 44 5.14 -16.13 -2.85
C LYS A 44 5.97 -15.23 -1.94
N LEU A 45 6.48 -15.80 -0.86
CA LEU A 45 7.39 -15.11 0.06
C LEU A 45 8.85 -15.51 -0.23
N SER A 46 9.78 -14.59 0.05
CA SER A 46 11.21 -14.92 0.10
C SER A 46 11.52 -15.81 1.30
N ALA A 47 12.70 -16.45 1.32
CA ALA A 47 13.10 -17.28 2.47
C ALA A 47 13.09 -16.51 3.81
N ALA A 48 13.55 -15.25 3.79
CA ALA A 48 13.44 -14.35 4.94
C ALA A 48 11.98 -14.00 5.26
N GLY A 49 11.15 -13.81 4.23
CA GLY A 49 9.71 -13.61 4.40
C GLY A 49 9.00 -14.80 5.05
N VAL A 50 9.37 -16.04 4.72
CA VAL A 50 8.78 -17.24 5.36
C VAL A 50 9.08 -17.28 6.86
N LYS A 51 10.33 -16.98 7.25
CA LYS A 51 10.71 -16.91 8.67
C LYS A 51 9.93 -15.81 9.41
N GLU A 52 9.83 -14.63 8.81
CA GLU A 52 9.10 -13.51 9.39
C GLU A 52 7.61 -13.80 9.50
N PHE A 53 7.04 -14.46 8.49
CA PHE A 53 5.65 -14.90 8.51
C PHE A 53 5.39 -15.84 9.67
N ALA A 54 6.25 -16.84 9.90
CA ALA A 54 6.09 -17.77 11.02
C ALA A 54 6.08 -17.05 12.37
N ALA A 55 7.01 -16.11 12.59
CA ALA A 55 7.07 -15.32 13.82
C ALA A 55 5.83 -14.43 14.02
N GLN A 56 5.38 -13.76 12.97
CA GLN A 56 4.21 -12.86 13.04
C GLN A 56 2.89 -13.63 13.18
N ASN A 57 2.81 -14.83 12.60
CA ASN A 57 1.65 -15.70 12.65
C ASN A 57 1.32 -16.17 14.07
N GLU A 58 2.32 -16.38 14.93
CA GLU A 58 2.10 -16.70 16.35
C GLU A 58 1.27 -15.64 17.08
N THR A 59 1.41 -14.38 16.67
CA THR A 59 0.67 -13.25 17.25
C THR A 59 -0.58 -12.87 16.46
N GLY A 60 -0.76 -13.44 15.26
CA GLY A 60 -1.80 -13.07 14.31
C GLY A 60 -1.70 -11.64 13.78
N LYS A 61 -0.57 -10.95 13.96
CA LYS A 61 -0.36 -9.56 13.57
C LYS A 61 0.75 -9.46 12.54
N PHE A 62 0.43 -8.92 11.38
CA PHE A 62 1.34 -8.84 10.25
C PHE A 62 1.72 -7.40 9.94
N ASP A 63 3.01 -7.14 9.85
CA ASP A 63 3.54 -5.86 9.39
C ASP A 63 3.75 -5.93 7.87
N VAL A 64 2.94 -5.14 7.15
CA VAL A 64 2.91 -5.08 5.69
C VAL A 64 3.09 -3.62 5.28
N GLU A 65 3.76 -3.37 4.18
CA GLU A 65 3.91 -2.02 3.64
C GLU A 65 3.12 -1.87 2.35
N LEU A 66 2.28 -0.85 2.26
CA LEU A 66 1.63 -0.43 1.02
C LEU A 66 2.49 0.65 0.35
N ARG A 67 2.85 0.40 -0.90
CA ARG A 67 3.52 1.37 -1.76
C ARG A 67 2.57 1.79 -2.89
N LEU A 68 2.40 3.10 -3.04
CA LEU A 68 1.68 3.72 -4.15
C LEU A 68 2.67 4.51 -5.00
N ASP A 69 2.86 4.10 -6.25
CA ASP A 69 3.65 4.81 -7.24
C ASP A 69 2.70 5.61 -8.15
N THR A 70 2.88 6.92 -8.24
CA THR A 70 1.98 7.79 -8.99
C THR A 70 2.65 9.04 -9.56
N VAL A 71 1.91 9.78 -10.38
CA VAL A 71 2.26 11.08 -10.93
C VAL A 71 1.18 12.08 -10.55
N LEU A 72 1.56 13.10 -9.79
CA LEU A 72 0.71 14.22 -9.43
C LEU A 72 0.84 15.33 -10.47
N GLN A 73 -0.28 15.94 -10.83
CA GLN A 73 -0.30 17.17 -11.63
C GLN A 73 -1.24 18.18 -10.96
N TYR A 74 -0.72 19.36 -10.65
CA TYR A 74 -1.54 20.45 -10.13
C TYR A 74 -2.38 21.06 -11.25
N LYS A 75 -3.64 21.39 -10.95
CA LYS A 75 -4.50 22.10 -11.90
C LYS A 75 -3.84 23.42 -12.32
N GLY A 76 -3.83 23.70 -13.63
CA GLY A 76 -3.17 24.88 -14.20
C GLY A 76 -1.66 24.77 -14.36
N ARG A 77 -1.03 23.67 -13.92
CA ARG A 77 0.40 23.39 -14.18
C ARG A 77 0.53 22.26 -15.19
N LYS A 78 1.49 22.39 -16.12
CA LYS A 78 1.87 21.32 -17.06
C LYS A 78 2.83 20.30 -16.45
N ALA A 79 3.52 20.68 -15.37
CA ALA A 79 4.49 19.82 -14.71
C ALA A 79 3.81 18.57 -14.12
N LYS A 80 4.36 17.41 -14.48
CA LYS A 80 4.01 16.10 -13.93
C LYS A 80 5.07 15.70 -12.90
N CYS A 81 4.64 15.49 -11.66
CA CYS A 81 5.51 15.26 -10.51
C CYS A 81 5.38 13.81 -10.04
N PRO A 82 6.42 12.98 -10.25
CA PRO A 82 6.46 11.64 -9.67
C PRO A 82 6.36 11.71 -8.15
N LEU A 83 5.53 10.84 -7.60
CA LEU A 83 5.23 10.75 -6.18
C LEU A 83 5.20 9.28 -5.79
N VAL A 84 5.92 8.93 -4.73
CA VAL A 84 5.84 7.63 -4.09
C VAL A 84 5.28 7.82 -2.69
N VAL A 85 4.25 7.07 -2.34
CA VAL A 85 3.69 7.06 -0.99
C VAL A 85 3.92 5.68 -0.40
N ILE A 86 4.49 5.63 0.80
CA ILE A 86 4.81 4.40 1.51
C ILE A 86 4.06 4.42 2.84
N CYS A 87 3.17 3.47 3.07
CA CYS A 87 2.32 3.38 4.24
C CYS A 87 2.59 2.07 4.98
N PRO A 88 3.16 2.10 6.21
CA PRO A 88 3.26 0.91 7.04
C PRO A 88 1.89 0.55 7.59
N LEU A 89 1.45 -0.69 7.39
CA LEU A 89 0.16 -1.22 7.80
C LEU A 89 0.37 -2.38 8.76
N LYS A 90 -0.41 -2.42 9.84
CA LYS A 90 -0.49 -3.59 10.71
C LYS A 90 -1.82 -4.28 10.45
N LEU A 91 -1.75 -5.47 9.85
CA LEU A 91 -2.92 -6.29 9.59
C LEU A 91 -3.09 -7.27 10.73
N GLN A 92 -4.30 -7.37 11.28
CA GLN A 92 -4.63 -8.39 12.26
C GLN A 92 -5.48 -9.45 11.59
N LEU A 93 -5.07 -10.72 11.66
CA LEU A 93 -5.96 -11.83 11.38
C LEU A 93 -7.06 -11.79 12.44
N VAL A 94 -8.24 -11.38 12.01
CA VAL A 94 -9.45 -11.54 12.81
C VAL A 94 -10.15 -12.81 12.36
N ASP A 95 -10.81 -13.47 13.30
CA ASP A 95 -11.76 -14.53 13.00
C ASP A 95 -12.80 -13.99 12.00
N PRO A 96 -13.06 -14.66 10.85
CA PRO A 96 -14.05 -14.21 9.88
C PRO A 96 -15.45 -14.01 10.47
N ASP A 97 -15.78 -14.67 11.60
CA ASP A 97 -17.05 -14.53 12.31
C ASP A 97 -17.09 -13.32 13.26
N VAL A 98 -15.93 -12.69 13.49
CA VAL A 98 -15.82 -11.45 14.27
C VAL A 98 -15.65 -10.28 13.31
N ALA A 99 -16.62 -9.36 13.31
CA ALA A 99 -16.60 -8.18 12.47
C ALA A 99 -15.26 -7.43 12.62
N ALA A 100 -14.46 -7.45 11.55
CA ALA A 100 -13.15 -6.79 11.46
C ALA A 100 -13.32 -5.28 11.68
N THR A 101 -13.23 -4.84 12.94
CA THR A 101 -13.14 -3.43 13.27
C THR A 101 -11.67 -3.07 13.33
N ALA A 102 -11.19 -2.38 12.29
CA ALA A 102 -10.37 -1.17 12.44
C ALA A 102 -9.64 -0.88 11.13
N PHE A 103 -10.11 0.14 10.41
CA PHE A 103 -9.18 0.89 9.57
C PHE A 103 -8.12 1.48 10.50
N GLN A 104 -6.92 0.90 10.51
CA GLN A 104 -5.83 1.46 11.29
C GLN A 104 -5.32 2.71 10.58
N LYS A 105 -5.44 3.87 11.25
CA LYS A 105 -4.86 5.10 10.75
C LYS A 105 -3.34 5.01 10.91
N THR A 106 -2.64 5.03 9.78
CA THR A 106 -1.18 5.06 9.74
C THR A 106 -0.68 6.37 9.11
N LYS A 107 0.55 6.75 9.44
CA LYS A 107 1.23 7.87 8.79
C LYS A 107 2.05 7.32 7.63
N CYS A 108 1.75 7.77 6.42
CA CYS A 108 2.53 7.42 5.25
C CYS A 108 3.70 8.39 5.04
N THR A 109 4.83 7.86 4.59
CA THR A 109 5.95 8.64 4.08
C THR A 109 5.68 9.00 2.62
N VAL A 110 5.88 10.28 2.28
CA VAL A 110 5.67 10.78 0.93
C VAL A 110 7.01 11.20 0.35
N LEU A 111 7.48 10.49 -0.67
CA LEU A 111 8.70 10.76 -1.39
C LEU A 111 8.36 11.51 -2.68
N ARG A 112 8.90 12.74 -2.81
CA ARG A 112 8.68 13.61 -3.96
C ARG A 112 9.95 13.73 -4.77
N ALA A 113 9.84 13.66 -6.09
CA ALA A 113 10.96 13.99 -6.97
C ALA A 113 11.28 15.48 -6.86
N LYS A 114 12.55 15.83 -6.62
CA LYS A 114 13.03 17.21 -6.63
C LYS A 114 13.23 17.66 -8.09
N LYS A 115 12.21 18.30 -8.66
CA LYS A 115 12.18 18.75 -10.07
C LYS A 115 11.49 20.10 -10.15
N SER A 116 11.97 21.05 -10.95
CA SER A 116 11.32 22.36 -11.09
C SER A 116 9.82 22.26 -11.43
N GLY A 117 8.96 22.90 -10.63
CA GLY A 117 7.50 22.78 -10.74
C GLY A 117 6.89 21.67 -9.88
N CYS A 118 7.75 20.88 -9.25
CA CYS A 118 7.56 19.95 -8.12
C CYS A 118 8.45 20.44 -6.95
#